data_AF-A0A0F5PJG4-F1
#
_entry.id   AF-A0A0F5PJG4-F1
#
_cell.length_a   1.000
_cell.length_b   1.000
_cell.length_c   1.000
_cell.angle_alpha   90.00
_cell.angle_beta   90.00
_cell.angle_gamma   90.00
#
_symmetry.space_group_name_H-M   'P 1'
#
loop_
_entity.id
_entity.type
_entity.pdbx_description
1 polymer ?
#
loop_
_entity_poly.entity_id
_entity_poly.type
_entity_poly.pdbx_seq_one_letter_code
_entity_poly.pdbx_strand_id
1 'polypeptide(L)' 'MWAEFKPIKNKDLLIKLAEALMKITQIRIEKVSEGWKLMIKT' A
#
# COMPACT_ATOMS: atom_id res chain seq x y z
N MET A 1 1.96 -8.70 -12.40
CA MET A 1 2.85 -9.06 -11.26
C MET A 1 2.50 -8.11 -10.11
N TRP A 2 2.88 -8.38 -8.85
CA TRP A 2 2.66 -7.39 -7.77
C TRP A 2 4.02 -6.79 -7.38
N ALA A 3 4.11 -5.47 -7.37
CA ALA A 3 5.25 -4.78 -6.77
C ALA A 3 4.96 -4.55 -5.30
N GLU A 4 5.86 -5.02 -4.44
CA GLU A 4 5.74 -4.98 -2.99
C GLU A 4 6.63 -3.89 -2.41
N PHE A 5 6.08 -3.05 -1.53
CA PHE A 5 6.81 -1.99 -0.84
C PHE A 5 7.18 -2.40 0.59
N LYS A 6 8.15 -1.67 1.17
CA LYS A 6 8.48 -1.79 2.59
C LYS A 6 7.27 -1.43 3.47
N PRO A 7 7.12 -2.04 4.66
CA PRO A 7 6.03 -1.71 5.57
C PRO A 7 6.03 -0.24 5.99
N ILE A 8 4.87 0.40 5.88
CA ILE A 8 4.63 1.79 6.30
C ILE A 8 4.01 1.73 7.70
N LYS A 9 4.57 2.49 8.66
CA LYS A 9 4.05 2.58 10.04
C LYS A 9 3.02 3.69 10.24
N ASN A 10 3.00 4.68 9.35
CA ASN A 10 2.05 5.79 9.42
C ASN A 10 0.78 5.43 8.65
N LYS A 11 -0.34 5.25 9.37
CA LYS A 11 -1.63 4.87 8.79
C LYS A 11 -2.23 5.96 7.90
N ASP A 12 -2.10 7.23 8.29
CA ASP A 12 -2.64 8.35 7.51
C ASP A 12 -1.92 8.50 6.17
N LEU A 13 -0.59 8.32 6.17
CA LEU A 13 0.20 8.30 4.95
C LEU A 13 -0.20 7.13 4.04
N LEU A 14 -0.38 5.93 4.61
CA LEU A 14 -0.80 4.75 3.87
C LEU A 14 -2.14 4.98 3.17
N ILE A 15 -3.13 5.54 3.86
CA ILE A 15 -4.46 5.81 3.31
C ILE A 15 -4.36 6.83 2.17
N LYS A 16 -3.63 7.93 2.36
CA LYS A 16 -3.43 8.92 1.29
C LYS A 16 -2.79 8.34 0.03
N LEU A 17 -1.77 7.49 0.21
CA LEU A 17 -1.13 6.79 -0.91
C LEU A 17 -2.10 5.82 -1.60
N ALA A 18 -2.87 5.07 -0.82
CA ALA A 18 -3.86 4.14 -1.32
C ALA A 18 -4.94 4.86 -2.17
N GLU A 19 -5.53 5.93 -1.64
CA GLU A 19 -6.57 6.70 -2.35
C GLU A 19 -6.06 7.32 -3.66
N ALA A 20 -4.82 7.81 -3.66
CA ALA A 20 -4.20 8.36 -4.87
C ALA A 20 -3.95 7.28 -5.92
N LEU A 21 -3.44 6.11 -5.49
CA LEU A 21 -3.05 5.02 -6.39
C LEU A 21 -4.24 4.20 -6.89
N MET A 22 -5.31 4.06 -6.12
CA MET A 22 -6.54 3.33 -6.51
C MET A 22 -7.18 3.88 -7.79
N LYS A 23 -6.96 5.16 -8.10
CA LYS A 23 -7.45 5.80 -9.33
C LYS A 23 -6.69 5.35 -10.58
N ILE A 24 -5.50 4.78 -10.41
CA ILE A 24 -4.55 4.50 -11.49
C ILE A 24 -4.32 2.99 -11.64
N THR A 25 -4.21 2.26 -10.53
CA THR A 25 -3.93 0.82 -10.53
C THR A 25 -4.62 0.09 -9.39
N GLN A 26 -4.73 -1.23 -9.53
CA GLN A 26 -5.22 -2.10 -8.48
C GLN A 26 -4.18 -2.15 -7.34
N ILE A 27 -4.63 -1.88 -6.12
CA ILE A 27 -3.80 -1.94 -4.92
C ILE A 27 -4.24 -3.07 -3.99
N ARG A 28 -3.31 -3.53 -3.16
CA ARG A 28 -3.57 -4.37 -1.99
C ARG A 28 -2.83 -3.81 -0.79
N ILE A 29 -3.46 -3.89 0.38
CA ILE A 29 -2.89 -3.49 1.65
C ILE A 29 -2.98 -4.67 2.59
N GLU A 30 -1.87 -4.99 3.25
CA GLU A 30 -1.79 -6.08 4.21
C GLU A 30 -1.22 -5.57 5.54
N LYS A 31 -1.82 -5.98 6.67
CA LYS A 31 -1.28 -5.69 7.99
C LYS A 31 -0.15 -6.68 8.29
N VAL A 32 1.03 -6.15 8.60
CA VAL A 32 2.21 -6.95 9.00
C VAL A 32 2.69 -6.52 10.38
N SER A 33 3.55 -7.31 11.02
CA SER A 33 4.12 -7.02 12.35
C SER A 33 4.73 -5.61 12.44
N GLU A 34 5.38 -5.15 11.37
CA GLU A 34 6.08 -3.86 11.33
C GLU A 34 5.23 -2.67 10.86
N GLY A 35 3.95 -2.86 10.50
CA GLY A 35 3.12 -1.78 9.95
C GLY A 35 2.08 -2.29 8.95
N TRP A 36 2.05 -1.66 7.78
CA TRP A 36 1.19 -2.04 6.67
C TRP A 36 2.00 -2.14 5.39
N LYS A 37 1.86 -3.23 4.65
CA LYS A 37 2.50 -3.44 3.37
C LYS A 37 1.55 -3.00 2.25
N LEU A 38 2.00 -2.06 1.43
CA LEU A 38 1.30 -1.66 0.21
C LEU A 38 1.85 -2.49 -0.96
N MET A 39 0.96 -2.97 -1.80
CA MET A 39 1.28 -3.70 -3.03
C MET A 39 0.49 -3.10 -4.19
N ILE A 40 1.14 -2.92 -5.34
CA ILE A 40 0.49 -2.40 -6.55
C ILE A 40 0.60 -3.41 -7.67
N LYS A 41 -0.46 -3.51 -8.49
CA LYS A 41 -0.46 -4.37 -9.67
C LYS A 41 0.35 -3.70 -10.78
N THR A 42 1.39 -4.38 -11.23
CA THR A 42 2.21 -4.03 -12.41
C THR A 42 1.76 -4.84 -13.61
#